data_AF-A0A496AW46-F1
#
_entry.id   AF-A0A496AW46-F1
#
_cell.length_a   1.000
_cell.length_b   1.000
_cell.length_c   1.000
_cell.angle_alpha   90.00
_cell.angle_beta   90.00
_cell.angle_gamma   90.00
#
_symmetry.space_group_name_H-M   'P 1'
#
loop_
_entity.id
_entity.type
_entity.pdbx_description
1 polymer ?
#
loop_
_entity_poly.entity_id
_entity_poly.type
_entity_poly.pdbx_seq_one_letter_code
_entity_poly.pdbx_strand_id
1 'polypeptide(L)'
;MADPNEKQLNYNCLPKQVKLKDFNRYIKPFLSVRHKGPKPKISSYKIFNYILYVLHTGMQWNQLRTRRNEIHWSNVYKWHNRWSKDGSYEKLFEASVLHLLDSDQLDTSCLHGDGSNTVVKKGETA
;
A
#
# COMPACT_ATOMS: atom_id res chain seq x y z
N MET A 1 0.41 22.07 -24.61
CA MET A 1 1.89 21.94 -24.65
C MET A 1 2.25 20.86 -23.66
N ALA A 2 2.52 19.64 -24.14
CA ALA A 2 2.87 18.51 -23.30
C ALA A 2 4.37 18.58 -22.93
N ASP A 3 4.67 18.42 -21.63
CA ASP A 3 6.04 18.43 -21.12
C ASP A 3 6.84 17.22 -21.67
N PRO A 4 8.07 17.41 -22.19
CA PRO A 4 8.83 16.38 -22.92
C PRO A 4 9.46 15.29 -22.03
N ASN A 5 8.95 15.06 -20.82
CA ASN A 5 9.48 14.08 -19.88
C ASN A 5 8.38 13.23 -19.23
N GLU A 6 7.34 12.90 -20.00
CA GLU A 6 6.44 11.81 -19.63
C GLU A 6 7.16 10.47 -19.83
N LYS A 7 7.82 10.02 -18.76
CA LYS A 7 8.32 8.66 -18.69
C LYS A 7 7.13 7.72 -18.87
N GLN A 8 7.20 6.88 -19.90
CA GLN A 8 6.23 5.81 -20.14
C GLN A 8 6.05 4.99 -18.85
N LEU A 9 4.88 5.12 -18.24
CA LEU A 9 4.56 4.44 -16.99
C LEU A 9 4.36 2.96 -17.33
N ASN A 10 5.31 2.12 -16.92
CA ASN A 10 5.16 0.68 -17.03
C ASN A 10 4.22 0.20 -15.92
N TYR A 11 2.93 0.07 -16.24
CA TYR A 11 1.89 -0.34 -15.31
C TYR A 11 1.95 -1.84 -14.94
N ASN A 12 2.83 -2.63 -15.56
CA ASN A 12 2.91 -4.07 -15.36
C ASN A 12 3.62 -4.48 -14.05
N CYS A 13 4.15 -3.53 -13.29
CA CYS A 13 4.88 -3.80 -12.06
C CYS A 13 4.37 -2.90 -10.93
N LEU A 14 3.95 -3.53 -9.82
CA LEU A 14 3.66 -2.80 -8.59
C LEU A 14 4.93 -2.07 -8.10
N PRO A 15 4.79 -0.81 -7.65
CA PRO A 15 5.93 -0.04 -7.17
C PRO A 15 6.48 -0.64 -5.88
N LYS A 16 7.75 -1.06 -5.91
CA LYS A 16 8.45 -1.64 -4.74
C LYS A 16 8.84 -0.57 -3.70
N GLN A 17 8.93 0.68 -4.14
CA GLN A 17 9.28 1.84 -3.33
C GLN A 17 8.56 3.07 -3.88
N VAL A 18 8.16 3.98 -2.99
CA VAL A 18 7.53 5.25 -3.31
C VAL A 18 8.48 6.38 -2.93
N LYS A 19 8.55 7.45 -3.73
CA LYS A 19 9.34 8.65 -3.41
C LYS A 19 8.66 9.49 -2.34
N LEU A 20 9.43 10.27 -1.59
CA LEU A 20 8.88 11.10 -0.50
C LEU A 20 7.82 12.10 -0.98
N LYS A 21 8.00 12.71 -2.16
CA LYS A 21 7.04 13.66 -2.74
C LYS A 21 5.70 12.97 -3.03
N ASP A 22 5.75 11.84 -3.73
CA ASP A 22 4.56 11.07 -4.10
C ASP A 22 3.85 10.52 -2.88
N PHE A 23 4.60 10.02 -1.88
CA PHE A 23 4.05 9.58 -0.61
C PHE A 23 3.30 10.71 0.11
N ASN A 24 3.90 11.89 0.21
CA ASN A 24 3.27 13.01 0.90
C ASN A 24 1.99 13.50 0.20
N ARG A 25 1.95 13.41 -1.13
CA ARG A 25 0.80 13.85 -1.94
C ARG A 25 -0.32 12.82 -1.95
N TYR A 26 -0.02 11.57 -2.28
CA TYR A 26 -1.03 10.57 -2.61
C TYR A 26 -1.31 9.57 -1.48
N ILE A 27 -0.40 9.41 -0.51
CA ILE A 27 -0.49 8.32 0.47
C ILE A 27 -0.75 8.85 1.88
N LYS A 28 0.09 9.77 2.34
CA LYS A 28 0.08 10.33 3.69
C LYS A 28 -1.30 10.83 4.15
N PRO A 29 -2.13 11.50 3.33
CA PRO A 29 -3.43 12.02 3.77
C PRO A 29 -4.41 10.92 4.23
N PHE A 30 -4.28 9.71 3.68
CA PHE A 30 -5.21 8.60 3.93
C PHE A 30 -4.73 7.67 5.05
N LEU A 31 -3.47 7.80 5.48
CA LEU A 31 -2.92 6.99 6.54
C LEU A 31 -3.27 7.57 7.91
N SER A 32 -3.81 6.73 8.79
CA SER A 32 -4.05 7.12 10.17
C SER A 32 -2.74 7.45 10.90
N VAL A 33 -2.79 8.51 11.70
CA VAL A 33 -1.66 8.97 12.52
C VAL A 33 -2.01 8.78 13.99
N ARG A 34 -1.01 8.46 14.80
CA ARG A 34 -1.19 8.35 16.24
C ARG A 34 -1.45 9.75 16.82
N HIS A 35 -2.64 9.98 17.36
CA HIS A 35 -3.00 11.24 18.02
C HIS A 35 -2.45 11.38 19.44
N LYS A 36 -2.27 10.26 20.17
CA LYS A 36 -1.85 10.26 21.58
C LYS A 36 -0.45 9.68 21.77
N GLY A 37 0.38 10.31 22.61
CA GLY A 37 1.69 9.83 23.01
C GLY A 37 2.86 10.46 22.24
N PRO A 38 4.09 9.98 22.48
CA PRO A 38 5.29 10.59 21.89
C PRO A 38 5.32 10.40 20.38
N LYS A 39 5.90 11.39 19.69
CA LYS A 39 6.10 11.35 18.24
C LYS A 39 7.00 10.16 17.88
N PRO A 40 6.67 9.40 16.82
CA PRO A 40 7.51 8.30 16.39
C PRO A 40 8.86 8.83 15.92
N LYS A 41 9.95 8.11 16.27
CA LYS A 41 11.31 8.44 15.81
C LYS A 41 11.49 8.28 14.29
N ILE A 42 10.62 7.48 13.66
CA ILE A 42 10.68 7.15 12.24
C ILE A 42 9.46 7.72 11.54
N SER A 43 9.68 8.26 10.35
CA SER A 43 8.62 8.78 9.51
C SER A 43 7.70 7.68 8.99
N SER A 44 6.41 7.99 8.84
CA SER A 44 5.43 7.10 8.20
C SER A 44 5.86 6.68 6.79
N TYR A 45 6.55 7.57 6.06
CA TYR A 45 7.17 7.28 4.76
C TYR A 45 8.10 6.06 4.77
N LYS A 46 9.04 6.00 5.73
CA LYS A 46 9.98 4.88 5.84
C LYS A 46 9.24 3.59 6.20
N ILE A 47 8.32 3.68 7.16
CA ILE A 47 7.49 2.56 7.61
C ILE A 47 6.69 1.99 6.43
N PHE A 48 6.05 2.85 5.64
CA PHE A 48 5.28 2.45 4.48
C PHE A 48 6.15 1.75 3.42
N ASN A 49 7.35 2.27 3.14
CA ASN A 49 8.29 1.59 2.23
C ASN A 49 8.78 0.24 2.74
N TYR A 50 8.96 0.05 4.06
CA TYR A 50 9.25 -1.27 4.61
C TYR A 50 8.09 -2.24 4.43
N ILE A 51 6.85 -1.76 4.64
CA ILE A 51 5.65 -2.55 4.40
C ILE A 51 5.56 -2.95 2.92
N LEU A 52 5.70 -2.00 2.00
CA LEU A 52 5.72 -2.28 0.56
C LEU A 52 6.78 -3.32 0.19
N TYR A 53 7.97 -3.24 0.77
CA TYR A 53 9.02 -4.23 0.53
C TYR A 53 8.62 -5.63 0.97
N VAL A 54 7.99 -5.77 2.14
CA VAL A 54 7.46 -7.07 2.62
C VAL A 54 6.36 -7.57 1.69
N LEU A 55 5.41 -6.72 1.31
CA LEU A 55 4.29 -7.10 0.43
C LEU A 55 4.77 -7.48 -0.97
N HIS A 56 5.73 -6.75 -1.52
CA HIS A 56 6.32 -7.02 -2.83
C HIS A 56 7.11 -8.35 -2.85
N THR A 57 7.82 -8.67 -1.77
CA THR A 57 8.66 -9.87 -1.69
C THR A 57 7.93 -11.11 -1.17
N GLY A 58 6.83 -10.93 -0.45
CA GLY A 58 6.15 -12.02 0.26
C GLY A 58 6.95 -12.59 1.43
N MET A 59 8.01 -11.91 1.88
CA MET A 59 8.87 -12.41 2.96
C MET A 59 8.14 -12.43 4.31
N GLN A 60 8.59 -13.29 5.23
CA GLN A 60 8.07 -13.28 6.60
C GLN A 60 8.47 -11.98 7.32
N TRP A 61 7.56 -11.43 8.14
CA TRP A 61 7.81 -10.17 8.87
C TRP A 61 9.04 -10.24 9.78
N ASN A 62 9.27 -11.35 10.47
CA ASN A 62 10.43 -11.55 11.35
C ASN A 62 11.79 -11.53 10.61
N GLN A 63 11.79 -11.77 9.30
CA GLN A 63 12.98 -11.73 8.46
C GLN A 63 13.27 -10.33 7.91
N LEU A 64 12.37 -9.36 8.13
CA LEU A 64 12.54 -7.98 7.67
C LEU A 64 13.77 -7.34 8.34
N ARG A 65 14.79 -7.05 7.54
CA ARG A 65 15.96 -6.29 7.98
C ARG A 65 15.76 -4.81 7.70
N THR A 66 15.63 -4.02 8.75
CA THR A 66 15.48 -2.56 8.63
C THR A 66 16.85 -1.89 8.51
N ARG A 67 16.89 -0.72 7.89
CA ARG A 67 18.14 -0.01 7.65
C ARG A 67 18.79 0.35 8.99
N ARG A 68 19.98 -0.18 9.25
CA ARG A 68 20.73 0.02 10.50
C ARG A 68 19.94 -0.34 11.77
N ASN A 69 19.01 -1.31 11.67
CA ASN A 69 18.14 -1.71 12.78
C ASN A 69 17.40 -0.54 13.44
N GLU A 70 17.05 0.49 12.67
CA GLU A 70 16.36 1.69 13.20
C GLU A 70 14.99 1.36 13.82
N ILE A 71 14.36 0.26 13.39
CA ILE A 71 13.08 -0.23 13.92
C ILE A 71 13.01 -1.75 13.89
N HIS A 72 12.46 -2.31 14.96
CA HIS A 72 12.18 -3.74 15.03
C HIS A 72 11.00 -4.11 14.11
N TRP A 73 11.09 -5.25 13.42
CA TRP A 73 10.07 -5.70 12.47
C TRP A 73 8.66 -5.73 13.06
N SER A 74 8.52 -6.07 14.35
CA SER A 74 7.21 -6.15 15.00
C SER A 74 6.52 -4.79 15.07
N ASN A 75 7.27 -3.69 15.15
CA ASN A 75 6.71 -2.35 15.09
C ASN A 75 6.25 -1.99 13.67
N VAL A 76 6.98 -2.43 12.64
CA VAL A 76 6.54 -2.29 11.23
C VAL A 76 5.22 -3.02 11.03
N TYR A 77 5.12 -4.27 11.50
CA TYR A 77 3.88 -5.04 11.45
C TYR A 77 2.73 -4.38 12.22
N LYS A 78 2.99 -3.80 13.41
CA LYS A 78 1.97 -3.05 14.17
C LYS A 78 1.40 -1.87 13.38
N TRP A 79 2.22 -1.17 12.59
CA TRP A 79 1.75 -0.11 11.70
C TRP A 79 0.93 -0.66 10.54
N HIS A 80 1.40 -1.71 9.88
CA HIS A 80 0.64 -2.41 8.84
C HIS A 80 -0.74 -2.87 9.35
N ASN A 81 -0.76 -3.58 10.48
CA ASN A 81 -1.99 -4.08 11.09
C ASN A 81 -2.95 -2.96 11.51
N ARG A 82 -2.41 -1.81 11.97
CA ARG A 82 -3.22 -0.63 12.25
C ARG A 82 -3.91 -0.12 10.98
N TRP A 83 -3.13 0.19 9.95
CA TRP A 83 -3.64 0.75 8.70
C TRP A 83 -4.57 -0.20 7.94
N SER A 84 -4.39 -1.50 8.12
CA SER A 84 -5.30 -2.52 7.61
C SER A 84 -6.63 -2.54 8.37
N LYS A 85 -6.61 -2.37 9.70
CA LYS A 85 -7.83 -2.47 10.53
C LYS A 85 -8.66 -1.19 10.60
N ASP A 86 -8.07 -0.03 10.37
CA ASP A 86 -8.76 1.26 10.48
C ASP A 86 -9.26 1.82 9.14
N GLY A 87 -9.18 1.01 8.08
CA GLY A 87 -9.60 1.38 6.72
C GLY A 87 -8.65 2.36 6.02
N SER A 88 -7.44 2.62 6.54
CA SER A 88 -6.47 3.50 5.86
C SER A 88 -6.15 3.00 4.46
N TYR A 89 -6.00 1.69 4.27
CA TYR A 89 -5.74 1.10 2.95
C TYR A 89 -6.94 1.17 2.02
N GLU A 90 -8.16 0.99 2.53
CA GLU A 90 -9.39 1.12 1.74
C GLU A 90 -9.54 2.56 1.20
N LYS A 91 -9.37 3.56 2.08
CA LYS A 91 -9.39 4.98 1.69
C LYS A 91 -8.30 5.32 0.69
N LEU A 92 -7.10 4.79 0.90
CA LEU A 92 -5.98 4.96 -0.03
C LEU A 92 -6.30 4.36 -1.40
N PHE A 93 -6.90 3.18 -1.43
CA PHE A 93 -7.29 2.50 -2.66
C PHE A 93 -8.40 3.28 -3.38
N GLU A 94 -9.47 3.66 -2.69
CA GLU A 94 -10.55 4.49 -3.23
C GLU A 94 -10.02 5.79 -3.83
N ALA A 95 -9.17 6.51 -3.09
CA ALA A 95 -8.54 7.74 -3.58
C ALA A 95 -7.67 7.50 -4.83
N SER A 96 -7.01 6.35 -4.92
CA SER A 96 -6.23 6.00 -6.11
C SER A 96 -7.12 5.73 -7.34
N VAL A 97 -8.27 5.07 -7.15
CA VAL A 97 -9.25 4.82 -8.22
C VAL A 97 -9.85 6.13 -8.70
N LEU A 98 -10.26 7.01 -7.77
CA LEU A 98 -10.78 8.34 -8.10
C LEU A 98 -9.74 9.17 -8.85
N HIS A 99 -8.47 9.14 -8.43
CA HIS A 99 -7.40 9.83 -9.15
C HIS A 99 -7.21 9.30 -10.59
N LEU A 100 -7.31 7.97 -10.80
CA LEU A 100 -7.21 7.39 -12.13
C LEU A 100 -8.42 7.76 -13.01
N LEU A 101 -9.61 7.84 -12.42
CA LEU A 101 -10.81 8.33 -13.09
C LEU A 101 -10.67 9.80 -13.51
N ASP A 102 -10.26 10.68 -12.59
CA ASP A 102 -10.09 12.12 -12.84
C ASP A 102 -8.99 12.42 -13.87
N SER A 103 -8.01 11.53 -14.00
CA SER A 103 -6.91 11.65 -14.97
C SER A 103 -7.16 10.94 -16.30
N ASP A 104 -8.36 10.41 -16.51
CA ASP A 104 -8.74 9.65 -17.72
C ASP A 104 -7.81 8.45 -17.99
N GLN A 105 -7.30 7.84 -16.91
CA GLN A 105 -6.41 6.67 -16.93
C GLN A 105 -7.13 5.38 -16.53
N LEU A 106 -8.42 5.47 -16.21
CA LEU A 106 -9.26 4.34 -15.83
C LEU A 106 -10.22 3.99 -16.96
N ASP A 107 -9.92 2.93 -17.70
CA ASP A 107 -10.85 2.38 -18.68
C ASP A 107 -11.98 1.63 -17.96
N THR A 108 -13.19 2.19 -18.04
CA THR A 108 -14.42 1.63 -17.44
C THR A 108 -15.32 0.93 -18.46
N SER A 109 -14.90 0.84 -19.73
CA SER A 109 -15.69 0.21 -20.79
C SER A 109 -15.87 -1.30 -20.61
N CYS A 110 -14.96 -1.94 -19.87
CA CYS A 110 -14.97 -3.37 -19.62
C CYS A 110 -14.95 -3.66 -18.11
N LEU A 111 -16.11 -4.01 -17.55
CA LEU A 111 -16.23 -4.47 -16.16
C LEU A 111 -16.20 -6.01 -16.13
N HIS A 112 -15.10 -6.59 -15.66
CA HIS A 112 -15.00 -8.03 -15.44
C HIS A 112 -15.78 -8.41 -14.17
N GLY A 113 -17.05 -8.78 -14.34
CA GLY A 113 -17.90 -9.33 -13.30
C GLY A 113 -17.74 -10.83 -13.14
N ASP A 114 -16.53 -11.34 -12.89
CA ASP A 114 -16.35 -12.76 -12.54
C ASP A 114 -16.22 -12.91 -11.02
N GLY A 115 -17.29 -13.42 -10.41
CA GLY A 115 -17.37 -13.80 -9.00
C GLY A 115 -17.18 -15.30 -8.78
N SER A 116 -16.31 -15.97 -9.54
CA SER A 116 -16.01 -17.40 -9.37
C SER A 116 -15.25 -17.66 -8.07
N ASN A 117 -15.97 -17.63 -6.95
CA ASN A 117 -15.57 -18.34 -5.75
C ASN A 117 -15.67 -19.84 -6.06
N THR A 118 -14.53 -20.52 -6.16
CA THR A 118 -14.55 -21.98 -6.20
C THR A 118 -15.05 -22.47 -4.85
N VAL A 119 -16.20 -23.16 -4.85
CA VAL A 119 -16.68 -23.86 -3.66
C VAL A 119 -15.62 -24.92 -3.32
N VAL A 120 -14.93 -24.76 -2.19
CA VAL A 120 -14.04 -25.79 -1.68
C VAL A 120 -14.89 -27.03 -1.38
N LYS A 121 -14.70 -28.09 -2.15
CA LYS A 121 -15.52 -29.30 -2.10
C LYS A 121 -15.24 -30.19 -0.87
N LYS A 122 -14.37 -29.76 0.06
CA LYS A 122 -13.96 -30.59 1.21
C LYS A 122 -13.35 -29.78 2.35
N GLY A 123 -14.03 -29.80 3.50
CA GLY A 123 -13.55 -29.27 4.77
C GLY A 123 -14.59 -29.35 5.90
N GLU A 124 -15.66 -30.14 5.73
CA GLU A 124 -16.50 -30.60 6.82
C GLU A 124 -15.96 -31.97 7.23
N THR A 125 -15.41 -32.05 8.44
CA THR A 125 -15.26 -33.30 9.19
C THR A 125 -15.62 -33.00 10.63
N ALA A 126 -16.78 -33.55 11.02
CA ALA A 126 -17.28 -33.96 12.34
C ALA A 126 -16.64 -33.38 13.59
#